data_AF-A0A8S4PXE3-F1
#
_entry.id   AF-A0A8S4PXE3-F1
#
_cell.length_a   1.000
_cell.length_b   1.000
_cell.length_c   1.000
_cell.angle_alpha   90.00
_cell.angle_beta   90.00
_cell.angle_gamma   90.00
#
_symmetry.space_group_name_H-M   'P 1'
#
loop_
_entity.id
_entity.type
_entity.pdbx_description
1 polymer ?
#
loop_
_entity_poly.entity_id
_entity_poly.type
_entity_poly.pdbx_seq_one_letter_code
_entity_poly.pdbx_strand_id
1 'polypeptide(L)'
;IHIYQSVPTLVKCILLCQMSRQSCELVVFDSSSQICKLHRMCDMIAENVTHPSTTVAASVTGSTICKSGTYIGCFEDQPIRDLASGGIGNTPQLCMDSCSQAGYMYSGNQFSHQCMCGNEYGRYGLRPDSECNMACAGNNTLKCGAGWRNSIYKT
;
A
#
# COMPACT_ATOMS: atom_id res chain seq x y z
N ILE A 1 -2.69 -10.22 -4.87
CA ILE A 1 -3.35 -10.54 -6.15
C ILE A 1 -4.72 -11.12 -5.83
N HIS A 2 -5.80 -10.61 -6.42
CA HIS A 2 -7.14 -11.21 -6.27
C HIS A 2 -7.51 -11.92 -7.56
N ILE A 3 -8.06 -13.13 -7.46
CA ILE A 3 -8.32 -13.98 -8.60
C ILE A 3 -9.83 -14.21 -8.70
N TYR A 4 -10.41 -13.86 -9.84
CA TYR A 4 -11.80 -14.10 -10.19
C TYR A 4 -11.86 -15.12 -11.31
N GLN A 5 -12.62 -16.19 -11.08
CA GLN A 5 -12.87 -17.24 -12.06
C GLN A 5 -14.14 -16.92 -12.85
N SER A 6 -14.27 -17.52 -14.04
CA SER A 6 -15.46 -17.42 -14.90
C SER A 6 -15.82 -15.98 -15.29
N VAL A 7 -14.81 -15.12 -15.49
CA VAL A 7 -15.01 -13.74 -15.92
C VAL A 7 -15.12 -13.73 -17.45
N PRO A 8 -16.29 -13.40 -18.03
CA PRO A 8 -16.58 -13.67 -19.44
C PRO A 8 -15.79 -12.79 -20.42
N THR A 9 -15.31 -11.63 -19.96
CA THR A 9 -14.65 -10.64 -20.81
C THR A 9 -13.63 -9.81 -20.05
N LEU A 10 -12.67 -9.26 -20.79
CA LEU A 10 -11.73 -8.25 -20.29
C LEU A 10 -12.48 -7.04 -19.69
N VAL A 11 -13.58 -6.60 -20.32
CA VAL A 11 -14.40 -5.48 -19.81
C VAL A 11 -14.96 -5.78 -18.43
N LYS A 12 -15.44 -7.01 -18.20
CA LYS A 12 -15.95 -7.41 -16.88
C LYS A 12 -14.83 -7.50 -15.85
N CYS A 13 -13.63 -7.92 -16.26
CA CYS A 13 -12.43 -7.94 -15.42
C CYS A 13 -12.01 -6.53 -14.97
N ILE A 14 -12.07 -5.55 -15.88
CA ILE A 14 -11.80 -4.13 -15.56
C ILE A 14 -12.87 -3.58 -14.60
N LEU A 15 -14.15 -3.91 -14.79
CA LEU A 15 -15.21 -3.46 -13.87
C LEU A 15 -15.03 -4.05 -12.47
N LEU A 16 -14.59 -5.30 -12.34
CA LEU A 16 -14.25 -5.91 -11.05
C LEU A 16 -13.10 -5.17 -10.35
N CYS A 17 -12.12 -4.70 -11.11
CA CYS A 17 -11.03 -3.84 -10.62
C CYS A 17 -11.56 -2.54 -10.02
N GLN A 18 -12.48 -1.86 -10.72
CA GLN A 18 -13.08 -0.60 -10.27
C GLN A 18 -14.02 -0.76 -9.06
N MET A 19 -14.69 -1.92 -8.94
CA MET A 19 -15.59 -2.22 -7.82
C MET A 19 -14.84 -2.72 -6.57
N SER A 20 -13.57 -3.12 -6.73
CA SER A 20 -12.74 -3.54 -5.63
C SER A 20 -12.28 -2.31 -4.84
N ARG A 21 -12.63 -2.21 -3.55
CA ARG A 21 -12.15 -1.15 -2.62
C ARG A 21 -10.64 -1.21 -2.34
N GLN A 22 -9.90 -1.89 -3.19
CA GLN A 22 -8.53 -2.31 -3.04
C GLN A 22 -7.81 -1.83 -4.30
N SER A 23 -7.28 -0.59 -4.27
CA SER A 23 -6.53 0.13 -5.31
C SER A 23 -5.99 -0.76 -6.44
N CYS A 24 -6.88 -1.16 -7.35
CA CYS A 24 -6.58 -2.10 -8.42
C CYS A 24 -6.22 -1.27 -9.64
N GLU A 25 -4.99 -1.43 -10.11
CA GLU A 25 -4.40 -0.57 -11.14
C GLU A 25 -3.99 -1.35 -12.39
N LEU A 26 -3.83 -2.68 -12.26
CA LEU A 26 -3.55 -3.57 -13.37
C LEU A 26 -4.44 -4.82 -13.30
N VAL A 27 -4.99 -5.20 -14.45
CA VAL A 27 -5.72 -6.46 -14.61
C VAL A 27 -5.02 -7.34 -15.63
N VAL A 28 -4.93 -8.63 -15.32
CA VAL A 28 -4.50 -9.65 -16.28
C VAL A 28 -5.71 -10.54 -16.56
N PHE A 29 -6.17 -10.54 -17.81
CA PHE A 29 -7.30 -11.35 -18.26
C PHE A 29 -6.81 -12.45 -19.21
N ASP A 30 -7.12 -13.70 -18.85
CA ASP A 30 -6.92 -14.86 -19.72
C ASP A 30 -8.26 -15.23 -20.36
N SER A 31 -8.40 -15.04 -21.67
CA SER A 31 -9.60 -15.38 -22.44
C SER A 31 -9.80 -16.89 -22.62
N SER A 32 -8.74 -17.69 -22.55
CA SER A 32 -8.83 -19.15 -22.69
C SER A 32 -9.34 -19.78 -21.39
N SER A 33 -8.87 -19.28 -20.25
CA SER A 33 -9.25 -19.78 -18.94
C SER A 33 -10.39 -18.99 -18.28
N GLN A 34 -10.80 -17.85 -18.86
CA GLN A 34 -11.77 -16.91 -18.29
C GLN A 34 -11.37 -16.45 -16.87
N ILE A 35 -10.05 -16.28 -16.65
CA ILE A 35 -9.47 -15.89 -15.36
C ILE A 35 -9.13 -14.41 -15.40
N CYS A 36 -9.60 -13.68 -14.40
CA CYS A 36 -9.24 -12.30 -14.15
C CYS A 36 -8.38 -12.19 -12.89
N LYS A 37 -7.16 -11.68 -13.03
CA LYS A 37 -6.25 -11.41 -11.91
C LYS A 37 -6.17 -9.90 -11.69
N LEU A 38 -6.71 -9.43 -10.58
CA LEU A 38 -6.58 -8.05 -10.14
C LEU A 38 -5.25 -7.88 -9.40
N HIS A 39 -4.45 -6.94 -9.87
CA HIS A 39 -3.19 -6.52 -9.26
C HIS A 39 -3.36 -5.13 -8.65
N ARG A 40 -2.81 -4.96 -7.45
CA ARG A 40 -2.60 -3.64 -6.86
C ARG A 40 -1.22 -3.13 -7.27
N MET A 41 -1.06 -1.83 -7.50
CA MET A 41 0.25 -1.26 -7.78
C MET A 41 1.03 -1.09 -6.47
N CYS A 42 2.23 -1.64 -6.43
CA CYS A 42 3.36 -0.87 -5.96
C CYS A 42 4.20 -0.60 -7.22
N ASP A 43 4.59 0.64 -7.45
CA ASP A 43 5.09 1.16 -8.73
C ASP A 43 6.06 0.25 -9.50
N MET A 44 5.83 0.20 -10.81
CA MET A 44 6.83 -0.17 -11.79
C MET A 44 7.95 0.88 -11.77
N ILE A 45 9.17 0.50 -11.41
CA ILE A 45 10.34 1.24 -11.88
C ILE A 45 10.69 0.61 -13.22
N ALA A 46 10.53 1.40 -14.27
CA ALA A 46 10.95 1.04 -15.61
C ALA A 46 12.47 0.79 -15.62
N GLU A 47 12.88 -0.43 -15.97
CA GLU A 47 14.12 -0.61 -16.73
C GLU A 47 13.76 -1.06 -18.15
N ASN A 48 13.47 -0.04 -18.96
CA ASN A 48 13.75 0.05 -20.39
C ASN A 48 13.29 -1.11 -21.32
N VAL A 49 11.99 -1.40 -21.38
CA VAL A 49 11.44 -2.21 -22.48
C VAL A 49 11.18 -1.32 -23.70
N THR A 50 12.25 -1.02 -24.44
CA THR A 50 12.09 -0.69 -25.86
C THR A 50 11.58 -1.94 -26.57
N HIS A 51 10.32 -1.92 -27.01
CA HIS A 51 9.80 -2.91 -27.93
C HIS A 51 10.62 -2.87 -29.23
N PRO A 52 11.14 -4.03 -29.66
CA PRO A 52 10.75 -4.48 -30.98
C PRO A 52 10.19 -5.90 -30.92
N SER A 53 9.23 -6.13 -31.83
CA SER A 53 8.54 -7.40 -32.04
C SER A 53 9.49 -8.60 -32.18
N THR A 54 8.91 -9.78 -31.95
CA THR A 54 9.33 -11.12 -32.41
C THR A 54 9.89 -12.04 -31.31
N THR A 55 8.99 -12.91 -30.83
CA THR A 55 9.20 -14.33 -30.53
C THR A 55 10.49 -14.74 -29.83
N VAL A 56 10.51 -14.71 -28.50
CA VAL A 56 11.15 -15.78 -27.70
C VAL A 56 10.53 -15.85 -26.30
N ALA A 57 10.22 -17.06 -25.86
CA ALA A 57 9.79 -17.34 -24.50
C ALA A 57 10.93 -17.02 -23.52
N ALA A 58 10.86 -15.86 -22.87
CA ALA A 58 11.72 -15.51 -21.76
C ALA A 58 10.98 -15.81 -20.45
N SER A 59 11.51 -16.76 -19.68
CA SER A 59 11.08 -17.05 -18.31
C SER A 59 11.31 -15.80 -17.46
N VAL A 60 10.24 -15.06 -17.18
CA VAL A 60 10.29 -13.91 -16.26
C VAL A 60 10.44 -14.46 -14.85
N THR A 61 11.67 -14.61 -14.37
CA THR A 61 11.96 -14.72 -12.92
C THR A 61 11.90 -13.32 -12.31
N GLY A 62 10.74 -12.68 -12.43
CA GLY A 62 10.44 -11.40 -11.80
C GLY A 62 9.68 -11.68 -10.51
N SER A 63 10.38 -11.67 -9.38
CA SER A 63 9.72 -11.63 -8.07
C SER A 63 8.97 -10.30 -7.97
N THR A 64 7.64 -10.33 -7.99
CA THR A 64 6.77 -9.19 -7.70
C THR A 64 6.97 -8.78 -6.24
N ILE A 65 7.98 -7.95 -5.96
CA ILE A 65 8.12 -7.30 -4.65
C ILE A 65 7.25 -6.06 -4.66
N CYS A 66 6.12 -6.14 -3.97
CA CYS A 66 5.37 -4.95 -3.57
C CYS A 66 6.34 -4.06 -2.77
N LYS A 67 6.46 -2.78 -3.15
CA LYS A 67 7.21 -1.77 -2.39
C LYS A 67 6.53 -1.63 -1.03
N SER A 68 6.95 -2.45 -0.08
CA SER A 68 6.64 -2.28 1.32
C SER A 68 7.29 -0.97 1.72
N GLY A 69 6.49 0.06 1.98
CA GLY A 69 7.05 1.30 2.48
C GLY A 69 7.84 1.02 3.76
N THR A 70 8.94 1.73 3.93
CA THR A 70 9.95 1.40 4.93
C THR A 70 9.53 1.94 6.28
N TYR A 71 9.44 1.09 7.30
CA TYR A 71 9.25 1.53 8.67
C TYR A 71 10.45 2.37 9.12
N ILE A 72 10.19 3.59 9.59
CA ILE A 72 11.22 4.53 10.03
C ILE A 72 11.40 4.44 11.54
N GLY A 73 10.30 4.35 12.29
CA GLY A 73 10.35 4.30 13.74
C GLY A 73 9.06 4.75 14.42
N CYS A 74 9.07 4.71 15.74
CA CYS A 74 8.00 5.19 16.59
C CYS A 74 8.24 6.66 16.97
N PHE A 75 7.27 7.53 16.72
CA PHE A 75 7.39 8.97 17.01
C PHE A 75 6.25 9.45 17.89
N GLU A 76 6.53 10.42 18.74
CA GLU A 76 5.50 11.04 19.56
C GLU A 76 4.60 11.96 18.74
N ASP A 77 3.31 11.97 19.10
CA ASP A 77 2.32 12.91 18.58
C ASP A 77 1.74 13.75 19.72
N GLN A 78 1.18 14.91 19.38
CA GLN A 78 0.59 15.86 20.32
C GLN A 78 -0.65 16.51 19.69
N PRO A 79 -1.43 17.32 20.44
CA PRO A 79 -2.63 17.97 19.91
C PRO A 79 -2.38 18.78 18.63
N ILE A 80 -1.22 19.45 18.53
CA ILE A 80 -0.69 19.91 17.25
C ILE A 80 -0.02 18.70 16.61
N ARG A 81 -0.63 18.16 15.56
CA ARG A 81 -0.21 16.87 15.00
C ARG A 81 1.19 16.91 14.41
N ASP A 82 1.92 15.81 14.59
CA ASP A 82 3.19 15.53 13.93
C ASP A 82 2.97 15.32 12.42
N LEU A 83 1.91 14.58 12.05
CA LEU A 83 1.41 14.45 10.69
C LEU A 83 0.04 15.14 10.59
N ALA A 84 -0.03 16.22 9.80
CA ALA A 84 -1.16 17.15 9.84
C ALA A 84 -2.42 16.68 9.10
N SER A 85 -2.30 15.72 8.18
CA SER A 85 -3.40 15.32 7.30
C SER A 85 -3.93 13.93 7.64
N GLY A 86 -5.24 13.73 7.55
CA GLY A 86 -5.85 12.40 7.70
C GLY A 86 -5.76 11.58 6.42
N GLY A 87 -5.48 10.28 6.54
CA GLY A 87 -5.51 9.31 5.45
C GLY A 87 -6.55 8.21 5.69
N ILE A 88 -6.59 7.23 4.78
CA ILE A 88 -7.47 6.05 4.87
C ILE A 88 -6.62 4.80 5.03
N GLY A 89 -7.05 3.89 5.91
CA GLY A 89 -6.43 2.58 6.07
C GLY A 89 -6.07 2.28 7.52
N ASN A 90 -6.34 1.05 7.94
CA ASN A 90 -6.12 0.58 9.31
C ASN A 90 -5.06 -0.52 9.37
N THR A 91 -4.18 -0.56 8.37
CA THR A 91 -2.92 -1.32 8.33
C THR A 91 -1.82 -0.41 7.76
N PRO A 92 -0.53 -0.70 7.98
CA PRO A 92 0.56 0.11 7.46
C PRO A 92 0.51 0.25 5.95
N GLN A 93 0.36 -0.87 5.23
CA GLN A 93 0.34 -0.83 3.76
C GLN A 93 -0.81 0.03 3.23
N LEU A 94 -2.02 -0.14 3.77
CA LEU A 94 -3.17 0.64 3.30
C LEU A 94 -3.01 2.14 3.59
N CYS A 95 -2.43 2.49 4.73
CA CYS A 95 -2.17 3.88 5.07
C CYS A 95 -1.07 4.48 4.19
N MET A 96 0.02 3.75 3.94
CA MET A 96 1.08 4.15 3.01
C MET A 96 0.51 4.39 1.61
N ASP A 97 -0.27 3.45 1.08
CA ASP A 97 -0.90 3.55 -0.24
C ASP A 97 -1.82 4.79 -0.32
N SER A 98 -2.61 5.06 0.74
CA SER A 98 -3.50 6.22 0.79
C SER A 98 -2.73 7.55 0.83
N CYS A 99 -1.65 7.62 1.61
CA CYS A 99 -0.85 8.83 1.73
C CYS A 99 -0.03 9.08 0.46
N SER A 100 0.53 8.03 -0.15
CA SER A 100 1.29 8.11 -1.41
C SER A 100 0.42 8.60 -2.55
N GLN A 101 -0.81 8.05 -2.68
CA GLN A 101 -1.78 8.47 -3.69
C GLN A 101 -2.23 9.91 -3.51
N ALA A 102 -2.24 10.41 -2.28
CA ALA A 102 -2.51 11.81 -1.96
C ALA A 102 -1.27 12.73 -2.08
N GLY A 103 -0.12 12.20 -2.48
CA GLY A 103 1.12 12.96 -2.73
C GLY A 103 1.93 13.29 -1.48
N TYR A 104 1.69 12.61 -0.35
CA TYR A 104 2.47 12.78 0.88
C TYR A 104 3.67 11.83 0.90
N MET A 105 4.80 12.30 1.46
CA MET A 105 6.05 11.52 1.56
C MET A 105 6.08 10.50 2.72
N TYR A 106 5.20 10.71 3.71
CA TYR A 106 5.16 9.92 4.92
C TYR A 106 3.73 9.57 5.30
N SER A 107 3.61 8.39 5.90
CA SER A 107 2.39 7.93 6.54
C SER A 107 2.67 7.55 8.00
N GLY A 108 1.64 7.62 8.83
CA GLY A 108 1.71 7.27 10.24
C GLY A 108 0.46 6.53 10.68
N ASN A 109 0.63 5.37 11.31
CA ASN A 109 -0.46 4.71 12.01
C ASN A 109 -0.49 5.11 13.48
N GLN A 110 -1.66 5.51 13.97
CA GLN A 110 -1.89 5.85 15.37
C GLN A 110 -3.08 5.07 15.93
N PHE A 111 -2.98 4.68 17.20
CA PHE A 111 -4.11 4.14 17.97
C PHE A 111 -4.85 2.97 17.28
N SER A 112 -4.10 2.01 16.72
CA SER A 112 -4.57 0.81 16.01
C SER A 112 -5.25 1.01 14.66
N HIS A 113 -5.91 2.15 14.40
CA HIS A 113 -6.81 2.28 13.26
C HIS A 113 -6.69 3.61 12.51
N GLN A 114 -6.01 4.59 13.08
CA GLN A 114 -5.91 5.91 12.48
C GLN A 114 -4.77 5.92 11.46
N CYS A 115 -5.00 6.60 10.35
CA CYS A 115 -4.00 6.87 9.33
C CYS A 115 -3.78 8.37 9.23
N MET A 116 -2.52 8.77 9.32
CA MET A 116 -2.06 10.15 9.23
C MET A 116 -1.07 10.26 8.07
N CYS A 117 -1.11 11.37 7.35
CA CYS A 117 -0.24 11.67 6.22
C CYS A 117 0.47 13.00 6.45
N GLY A 118 1.69 13.13 5.92
CA GLY A 118 2.48 14.34 6.05
C GLY A 118 3.72 14.33 5.16
N ASN A 119 4.31 15.51 4.99
CA ASN A 119 5.60 15.67 4.30
C ASN A 119 6.77 15.89 5.28
N GLU A 120 6.47 15.98 6.57
CA GLU A 120 7.41 16.10 7.67
C GLU A 120 6.93 15.20 8.81
N TYR A 121 7.86 14.80 9.68
CA TYR A 121 7.60 13.99 10.87
C TYR A 121 8.67 14.26 11.94
N GLY A 122 8.43 13.79 13.16
CA GLY A 122 9.41 13.79 14.24
C GLY A 122 9.53 15.10 15.01
N ARG A 123 8.55 16.00 14.92
CA ARG A 123 8.51 17.27 15.67
C ARG A 123 8.66 17.05 17.17
N TYR A 124 8.10 15.96 17.70
CA TYR A 124 8.12 15.62 19.13
C TYR A 124 9.15 14.55 19.50
N GLY A 125 9.96 14.12 18.53
CA GLY A 125 11.07 13.20 18.76
C GLY A 125 10.73 11.71 18.65
N LEU A 126 11.79 10.93 18.52
CA LEU A 126 11.78 9.47 18.44
C LEU A 126 11.43 8.86 19.81
N ARG A 127 10.66 7.77 19.78
CA ARG A 127 10.27 6.96 20.93
C ARG A 127 10.71 5.51 20.74
N PRO A 128 10.84 4.74 21.82
CA PRO A 128 11.07 3.30 21.73
C PRO A 128 9.98 2.62 20.89
N ASP A 129 10.35 1.68 20.02
CA ASP A 129 9.39 0.92 19.21
C ASP A 129 8.38 0.14 20.06
N SER A 130 8.73 -0.18 21.30
CA SER A 130 7.82 -0.80 22.28
C SER A 130 6.63 0.09 22.64
N GLU A 131 6.69 1.41 22.43
CA GLU A 131 5.57 2.33 22.62
C GLU A 131 4.62 2.34 21.40
N CYS A 132 5.02 1.82 20.25
CA CYS A 132 4.19 1.69 19.05
C CYS A 132 3.72 0.24 18.83
N ASN A 133 3.14 -0.37 19.88
CA ASN A 133 2.90 -1.80 19.95
C ASN A 133 1.43 -2.24 19.81
N MET A 134 0.50 -1.30 19.55
CA MET A 134 -0.91 -1.64 19.40
C MET A 134 -1.14 -2.41 18.10
N ALA A 135 -1.90 -3.50 18.20
CA ALA A 135 -2.26 -4.31 17.05
C ALA A 135 -3.13 -3.49 16.08
N CYS A 136 -2.90 -3.64 14.77
CA CYS A 136 -3.70 -2.95 13.78
C CYS A 136 -5.14 -3.49 13.75
N ALA A 137 -6.13 -2.61 13.63
CA ALA A 137 -7.53 -3.01 13.56
C ALA A 137 -7.85 -3.80 12.27
N GLY A 138 -7.12 -3.54 11.18
CA GLY A 138 -7.28 -4.28 9.92
C GLY A 138 -6.48 -5.58 9.84
N ASN A 139 -5.48 -5.75 10.71
CA ASN A 139 -4.68 -6.97 10.79
C ASN A 139 -3.93 -7.03 12.13
N ASN A 140 -4.43 -7.85 13.06
CA ASN A 140 -3.90 -7.96 14.41
C ASN A 140 -2.50 -8.57 14.52
N THR A 141 -1.91 -9.07 13.43
CA THR A 141 -0.50 -9.50 13.39
C THR A 141 0.48 -8.34 13.15
N LEU A 142 -0.03 -7.17 12.74
CA LEU A 142 0.76 -5.97 12.47
C LEU A 142 0.64 -4.95 13.60
N LYS A 143 1.56 -3.98 13.64
CA LYS A 143 1.61 -2.90 14.63
C LYS A 143 1.25 -1.55 14.00
N CYS A 144 0.38 -0.80 14.68
CA CYS A 144 -0.22 0.45 14.20
C CYS A 144 -0.19 1.54 15.27
N GLY A 145 1.02 1.89 15.71
CA GLY A 145 1.28 2.95 16.68
C GLY A 145 0.75 2.63 18.07
N ALA A 146 0.41 3.69 18.80
CA ALA A 146 -0.37 3.65 20.03
C ALA A 146 -1.06 5.00 20.27
N GLY A 147 -1.61 5.23 21.47
CA GLY A 147 -2.13 6.56 21.83
C GLY A 147 -1.02 7.60 21.82
N TRP A 148 -1.17 8.66 21.02
CA TRP A 148 -0.14 9.69 20.83
C TRP A 148 1.23 9.16 20.38
N ARG A 149 1.23 8.03 19.67
CA ARG A 149 2.42 7.39 19.10
C ARG A 149 2.15 6.98 17.67
N ASN A 150 2.96 7.51 16.76
CA ASN A 150 2.89 7.24 15.34
C ASN A 150 3.95 6.19 14.95
N SER A 151 3.51 5.06 14.40
CA SER A 151 4.41 4.22 13.61
C SER A 151 4.59 4.87 12.24
N ILE A 152 5.75 5.47 11.99
CA ILE A 152 6.01 6.24 10.76
C ILE A 152 6.63 5.35 9.68
N TYR A 153 6.15 5.54 8.46
CA TYR A 153 6.64 4.86 7.27
C TYR A 153 6.88 5.85 6.13
N LYS A 154 7.89 5.56 5.31
CA LYS A 154 8.09 6.22 4.02
C LYS A 154 7.15 5.61 2.98
N THR A 155 6.42 6.46 2.27
CA THR A 155 5.55 6.09 1.15
C THR A 155 6.32 5.83 -0.15
#